data_AF-A0AAF0WSU6-F1
#
_entry.id   AF-A0AAF0WSU6-F1
#
_cell.length_a   1.000
_cell.length_b   1.000
_cell.length_c   1.000
_cell.angle_alpha   90.00
_cell.angle_beta   90.00
_cell.angle_gamma   90.00
#
_symmetry.space_group_name_H-M   'P 1'
#
loop_
_entity.id
_entity.type
_entity.pdbx_description
1 polymer ?
#
loop_
_entity_poly.entity_id
_entity_poly.type
_entity_poly.pdbx_seq_one_letter_code
_entity_poly.pdbx_strand_id
1 'polypeptide(L)'
;MSGGINVKVDKFTGRNSFSLWQIKMRALLKQQGLWAPLNKKSKDSESADMASLKEKAHSTILLCLVDDIITEIAEEDTASGLWLKLESLYMTKSLTNKLLLKQRLFSLQMQEGMPLRDHLDQFNTILLELRSIDVKVEDEDTALILLVSLPLPYKISYNHLLWVKILFL
;
A
#
# COMPACT_ATOMS: atom_id res chain seq x y z
N MET A 1 -8.10 34.98 0.01
CA MET A 1 -8.86 33.78 -0.45
C MET A 1 -7.83 32.69 -0.71
N SER A 2 -7.53 31.85 0.28
CA SER A 2 -6.57 30.75 0.08
C SER A 2 -7.28 29.62 -0.65
N GLY A 3 -6.94 29.44 -1.93
CA GLY A 3 -7.34 28.28 -2.72
C GLY A 3 -6.71 27.03 -2.12
N GLY A 4 -7.48 26.31 -1.31
CA GLY A 4 -7.08 25.01 -0.79
C GLY A 4 -7.00 24.02 -1.95
N ILE A 5 -5.81 23.49 -2.22
CA ILE A 5 -5.62 22.37 -3.13
C ILE A 5 -6.48 21.22 -2.57
N ASN A 6 -7.49 20.80 -3.33
CA ASN A 6 -8.33 19.67 -3.00
C ASN A 6 -7.54 18.39 -3.30
N VAL A 7 -6.62 18.03 -2.41
CA VAL A 7 -5.83 16.80 -2.52
C VAL A 7 -6.75 15.62 -2.20
N LYS A 8 -7.35 15.05 -3.24
CA LYS A 8 -8.14 13.82 -3.12
C LYS A 8 -7.17 12.65 -2.91
N VAL A 9 -7.22 12.03 -1.73
CA VAL A 9 -6.46 10.80 -1.45
C VAL A 9 -7.24 9.63 -2.04
N ASP A 10 -6.60 8.85 -2.90
CA ASP A 10 -7.20 7.62 -3.46
C ASP A 10 -7.49 6.62 -2.34
N LYS A 11 -8.53 5.78 -2.54
CA LYS A 11 -8.84 4.74 -1.56
C LYS A 11 -7.69 3.72 -1.46
N PHE A 12 -7.41 3.26 -0.25
CA PHE A 12 -6.54 2.12 -0.02
C PHE A 12 -7.30 0.83 -0.28
N THR A 13 -6.72 -0.04 -1.11
CA THR A 13 -7.32 -1.26 -1.63
C THR A 13 -6.66 -2.53 -1.09
N GLY A 14 -5.64 -2.39 -0.23
CA GLY A 14 -4.73 -3.49 0.13
C GLY A 14 -3.74 -3.86 -1.00
N ARG A 15 -4.01 -3.46 -2.25
CA ARG A 15 -3.17 -3.74 -3.42
C ARG A 15 -2.35 -2.56 -3.89
N ASN A 16 -2.67 -1.33 -3.51
CA ASN A 16 -1.82 -0.17 -3.78
C ASN A 16 -0.75 -0.03 -2.69
N SER A 17 0.31 0.74 -2.95
CA SER A 17 1.40 0.89 -1.98
C SER A 17 0.88 1.56 -0.70
N PHE A 18 0.89 0.81 0.40
CA PHE A 18 0.43 1.31 1.70
C PHE A 18 1.30 2.49 2.17
N SER A 19 2.61 2.44 1.94
CA SER A 19 3.53 3.54 2.31
C SER A 19 3.16 4.85 1.64
N LEU A 20 2.87 4.83 0.34
CA LEU A 20 2.47 6.02 -0.42
C LEU A 20 1.10 6.54 0.03
N TRP A 21 0.12 5.64 0.21
CA TRP A 21 -1.20 6.01 0.71
C TRP A 21 -1.10 6.65 2.10
N GLN A 22 -0.31 6.06 3.00
CA GLN A 22 -0.13 6.54 4.36
C GLN A 22 0.50 7.95 4.40
N ILE A 23 1.50 8.23 3.54
CA ILE A 23 2.09 9.57 3.40
C ILE A 23 1.02 10.58 2.98
N LYS A 24 0.22 10.27 1.95
CA LYS A 24 -0.85 11.14 1.45
C LYS A 24 -1.93 11.37 2.51
N MET A 25 -2.39 10.32 3.17
CA MET A 25 -3.40 10.38 4.23
C MET A 25 -2.91 11.21 5.43
N ARG A 26 -1.65 11.02 5.85
CA ARG A 26 -1.04 11.82 6.92
C ARG A 26 -0.98 13.30 6.57
N ALA A 27 -0.68 13.64 5.32
CA ALA A 27 -0.70 15.03 4.86
C ALA A 27 -2.13 15.62 4.91
N LEU A 28 -3.13 14.87 4.47
CA LEU A 28 -4.55 15.26 4.52
C LEU A 28 -5.00 15.54 5.97
N LEU A 29 -4.74 14.60 6.88
CA LEU A 29 -5.13 14.74 8.29
C LEU A 29 -4.44 15.94 8.96
N LYS A 30 -3.18 16.24 8.61
CA LYS A 30 -2.50 17.45 9.09
C LYS A 30 -3.13 18.72 8.54
N GLN A 31 -3.47 18.76 7.25
CA GLN A 31 -4.13 19.90 6.62
C GLN A 31 -5.49 20.19 7.26
N GLN A 32 -6.23 19.16 7.65
CA GLN A 32 -7.54 19.29 8.29
C GLN A 32 -7.48 19.50 9.82
N GLY A 33 -6.28 19.55 10.41
CA GLY A 33 -6.11 19.66 11.87
C GLY A 33 -6.48 18.39 12.65
N LEU A 34 -6.68 17.26 11.96
CA LEU A 34 -7.09 15.96 12.52
C LEU A 34 -5.92 15.06 12.90
N TRP A 35 -4.67 15.51 12.73
CA TRP A 35 -3.49 14.71 13.08
C TRP A 35 -3.16 14.70 14.57
N ALA A 36 -3.48 15.79 15.29
CA ALA A 36 -3.14 15.89 16.71
C ALA A 36 -3.69 14.73 17.57
N PRO A 37 -4.94 14.28 17.40
CA PRO A 37 -5.49 13.14 18.13
C PRO A 37 -4.81 11.79 17.85
N LEU A 38 -4.11 11.64 16.73
CA LEU A 38 -3.39 10.43 16.34
C LEU A 38 -1.94 10.42 16.86
N ASN A 39 -1.45 11.57 17.33
CA ASN A 39 -0.07 11.72 17.77
C ASN A 39 0.07 11.34 19.25
N LYS A 40 0.76 10.23 19.54
CA LYS A 40 1.03 9.71 20.91
C LYS A 40 1.65 10.72 21.90
N LYS A 41 2.11 11.89 21.43
CA LYS A 41 2.71 12.96 22.27
C LYS A 41 1.71 14.01 22.73
N SER A 42 0.46 14.03 22.25
CA SER A 42 -0.54 14.96 22.78
C SER A 42 -0.98 14.47 24.16
N LYS A 43 -0.73 15.28 25.19
CA LYS A 43 -1.38 15.08 26.50
C LYS A 43 -2.88 15.04 26.27
N ASP A 44 -3.53 13.96 26.69
CA ASP A 44 -4.98 13.81 26.67
C ASP A 44 -5.61 14.94 27.48
N SER A 45 -6.04 15.99 26.79
CA SER A 45 -7.06 16.89 27.30
C SER A 45 -8.38 16.33 26.77
N GLU A 46 -9.18 15.73 27.66
CA GLU A 46 -10.52 15.23 27.37
C GLU A 46 -11.52 16.40 27.23
N SER A 47 -11.27 17.30 26.28
CA SER A 47 -12.27 18.28 25.88
C SER A 47 -13.25 17.66 24.88
N ALA A 48 -14.50 18.13 24.88
CA ALA A 48 -15.49 17.74 23.87
C ALA A 48 -14.99 18.00 22.44
N ASP A 49 -14.20 19.07 22.25
CA ASP A 49 -13.54 19.37 20.98
C ASP A 49 -12.59 18.25 20.55
N MET A 50 -11.81 17.68 21.46
CA MET A 50 -10.90 16.57 21.17
C MET A 50 -11.64 15.27 20.83
N ALA A 51 -12.76 14.97 21.48
CA ALA A 51 -13.59 13.81 21.12
C ALA A 51 -14.12 13.93 19.69
N SER A 52 -14.64 15.12 19.31
CA SER A 52 -15.12 15.37 17.95
C SER A 52 -14.02 15.27 16.89
N LEU A 53 -12.79 15.67 17.22
CA LEU A 53 -11.63 15.54 16.33
C LEU A 53 -11.20 14.07 16.16
N LYS A 54 -11.26 13.27 17.24
CA LYS A 54 -10.99 11.81 17.18
C LYS A 54 -11.99 11.10 16.27
N GLU A 55 -13.28 11.40 16.40
CA GLU A 55 -14.35 10.81 15.58
C GLU A 55 -14.24 11.21 14.10
N LYS A 56 -13.96 12.49 13.82
CA LYS A 56 -13.69 12.96 12.45
C LYS A 56 -12.47 12.31 11.82
N ALA A 57 -11.39 12.15 12.58
CA ALA A 57 -10.19 11.47 12.11
C ALA A 57 -10.49 10.00 11.76
N HIS A 58 -11.21 9.30 12.64
CA HIS A 58 -11.63 7.91 12.42
C HIS A 58 -12.47 7.77 11.14
N SER A 59 -13.53 8.56 11.01
CA SER A 59 -14.40 8.57 9.83
C SER A 59 -13.64 8.92 8.54
N THR A 60 -12.73 9.90 8.60
CA THR A 60 -11.93 10.31 7.43
C THR A 60 -11.03 9.18 6.94
N ILE A 61 -10.42 8.43 7.87
CA ILE A 61 -9.59 7.29 7.50
C ILE A 61 -10.45 6.22 6.83
N LEU A 62 -11.59 5.84 7.44
CA LEU A 62 -12.51 4.83 6.89
C LEU A 62 -13.00 5.17 5.48
N LEU A 63 -13.36 6.42 5.22
CA LEU A 63 -13.84 6.87 3.90
C LEU A 63 -12.79 6.74 2.79
N CYS A 64 -11.51 6.66 3.16
CA CYS A 64 -10.40 6.42 2.25
C CYS A 64 -9.97 4.95 2.17
N LEU A 65 -10.78 4.02 2.66
CA LEU A 65 -10.58 2.57 2.52
C LEU A 65 -11.67 1.97 1.60
N VAL A 66 -11.39 0.80 1.05
CA VAL A 66 -12.41 -0.05 0.41
C VAL A 66 -13.04 -0.99 1.44
N ASP A 67 -14.26 -1.46 1.12
CA ASP A 67 -15.11 -2.23 2.03
C ASP A 67 -14.39 -3.47 2.61
N ASP A 68 -13.65 -4.21 1.79
CA ASP A 68 -12.87 -5.37 2.24
C ASP A 68 -11.92 -5.03 3.39
N ILE A 69 -11.21 -3.91 3.29
CA ILE A 69 -10.25 -3.46 4.33
C ILE A 69 -11.01 -2.97 5.57
N ILE A 70 -12.14 -2.29 5.37
CA ILE A 70 -13.01 -1.84 6.47
C ILE A 70 -13.49 -3.05 7.29
N THR A 71 -13.87 -4.15 6.63
CA THR A 71 -14.29 -5.37 7.34
C THR A 71 -13.16 -6.01 8.14
N GLU A 72 -11.91 -5.94 7.67
CA GLU A 72 -10.74 -6.51 8.35
C GLU A 72 -10.35 -5.73 9.63
N ILE A 73 -10.69 -4.44 9.69
CA ILE A 73 -10.35 -3.55 10.82
C ILE A 73 -11.58 -3.09 11.63
N ALA A 74 -12.73 -3.73 11.42
CA ALA A 74 -14.02 -3.30 11.99
C ALA A 74 -14.06 -3.30 13.52
N GLU A 75 -13.15 -4.02 14.19
CA GLU A 75 -13.03 -4.06 15.65
C GLU A 75 -12.37 -2.79 16.26
N GLU A 76 -11.84 -1.89 15.42
CA GLU A 76 -11.11 -0.70 15.87
C GLU A 76 -12.01 0.56 15.89
N ASP A 77 -12.53 0.88 17.07
CA ASP A 77 -13.42 2.05 17.28
C ASP A 77 -12.69 3.39 17.45
N THR A 78 -11.35 3.38 17.47
CA THR A 78 -10.56 4.60 17.67
C THR A 78 -9.70 4.90 16.46
N ALA A 79 -9.58 6.18 16.08
CA ALA A 79 -8.74 6.59 14.96
C ALA A 79 -7.28 6.11 15.12
N SER A 80 -6.77 6.14 16.35
CA SER A 80 -5.44 5.66 16.71
C SER A 80 -5.31 4.14 16.60
N GLY A 81 -6.31 3.39 17.07
CA GLY A 81 -6.35 1.93 16.97
C GLY A 81 -6.37 1.48 15.52
N LEU A 82 -7.25 2.10 14.72
CA LEU A 82 -7.35 1.88 13.29
C LEU A 82 -6.01 2.16 12.57
N TRP A 83 -5.38 3.31 12.86
CA TRP A 83 -4.09 3.66 12.29
C TRP A 83 -2.99 2.64 12.64
N LEU A 84 -2.91 2.22 13.91
CA LEU A 84 -1.94 1.23 14.38
C LEU A 84 -2.23 -0.15 13.80
N LYS A 85 -3.49 -0.54 13.66
CA LYS A 85 -3.89 -1.81 13.04
C LYS A 85 -3.47 -1.85 11.58
N LEU A 86 -3.71 -0.79 10.81
CA LEU A 86 -3.24 -0.66 9.43
C LEU A 86 -1.71 -0.75 9.34
N GLU A 87 -0.98 -0.04 10.21
CA GLU A 87 0.49 -0.19 10.29
C GLU A 87 0.90 -1.63 10.66
N SER A 88 0.15 -2.29 11.54
CA SER A 88 0.42 -3.67 11.91
C SER A 88 0.20 -4.65 10.76
N LEU A 89 -0.83 -4.45 9.95
CA LEU A 89 -1.18 -5.33 8.84
C LEU A 89 -0.26 -5.11 7.64
N TYR A 90 0.10 -3.86 7.34
CA TYR A 90 0.74 -3.50 6.07
C TYR A 90 2.15 -2.90 6.21
N MET A 91 2.63 -2.60 7.43
CA MET A 91 4.02 -2.12 7.67
C MET A 91 4.89 -3.05 8.51
N THR A 92 4.36 -4.10 9.15
CA THR A 92 5.19 -5.02 9.93
C THR A 92 5.81 -6.11 9.06
N LYS A 93 6.93 -6.71 9.53
CA LYS A 93 7.44 -8.00 9.01
C LYS A 93 6.52 -9.19 9.34
N SER A 94 5.24 -8.96 9.68
CA SER A 94 4.31 -10.01 10.08
C SER A 94 4.08 -11.00 8.94
N LEU A 95 3.72 -12.23 9.31
CA LEU A 95 3.39 -13.28 8.35
C LEU A 95 2.27 -12.83 7.40
N THR A 96 1.26 -12.11 7.90
CA THR A 96 0.15 -11.58 7.10
C THR A 96 0.62 -10.60 6.03
N ASN A 97 1.45 -9.61 6.39
CA ASN A 97 1.99 -8.66 5.41
C ASN A 97 2.86 -9.37 4.34
N LYS A 98 3.68 -10.32 4.79
CA LYS A 98 4.50 -11.15 3.89
C LYS A 98 3.62 -11.95 2.91
N LEU A 99 2.55 -12.58 3.41
CA LEU A 99 1.62 -13.36 2.61
C LEU A 99 0.86 -12.48 1.61
N LEU A 100 0.41 -11.30 2.02
CA LEU A 100 -0.30 -10.36 1.15
C LEU A 100 0.59 -9.85 0.01
N LEU A 101 1.82 -9.44 0.31
CA LEU A 101 2.77 -9.01 -0.72
C LEU A 101 3.12 -10.15 -1.68
N LYS A 102 3.29 -11.38 -1.16
CA LYS A 102 3.46 -12.57 -2.00
C LYS A 102 2.23 -12.82 -2.88
N GLN A 103 1.02 -12.75 -2.32
CA GLN A 103 -0.22 -12.92 -3.07
C GLN A 103 -0.32 -11.89 -4.19
N ARG A 104 -0.01 -10.62 -3.92
CA ARG A 104 0.02 -9.54 -4.92
C ARG A 104 1.07 -9.80 -6.00
N LEU A 105 2.26 -10.28 -5.62
CA LEU A 105 3.32 -10.65 -6.56
C LEU A 105 2.87 -11.78 -7.50
N PHE A 106 2.31 -12.87 -6.96
CA PHE A 106 1.87 -14.04 -7.72
C PHE A 106 0.62 -13.79 -8.57
N SER A 107 -0.23 -12.84 -8.18
CA SER A 107 -1.44 -12.48 -8.91
C SER A 107 -1.23 -11.33 -9.91
N LEU A 108 -0.02 -10.75 -9.98
CA LEU A 108 0.26 -9.67 -10.91
C LEU A 108 0.18 -10.17 -12.35
N GLN A 109 -0.64 -9.51 -13.16
CA GLN A 109 -0.82 -9.79 -14.58
C GLN A 109 -0.78 -8.49 -15.36
N MET A 110 0.00 -8.47 -16.44
CA MET A 110 0.06 -7.33 -17.34
C MET A 110 -1.29 -7.16 -18.02
N GLN A 111 -1.89 -5.98 -17.86
CA GLN A 111 -3.18 -5.66 -18.47
C GLN A 111 -3.03 -5.44 -19.98
N GLU A 112 -4.07 -5.78 -20.74
CA GLU A 112 -4.09 -5.53 -22.18
C GLU A 112 -3.94 -4.02 -22.47
N GLY A 113 -3.01 -3.66 -23.36
CA GLY A 113 -2.70 -2.27 -23.69
C GLY A 113 -1.78 -1.53 -22.68
N MET A 114 -1.39 -2.15 -21.57
CA MET A 114 -0.39 -1.58 -20.64
C MET A 114 1.01 -1.61 -21.27
N PRO A 115 1.84 -0.55 -21.15
CA PRO A 115 3.24 -0.62 -21.52
C PRO A 115 4.02 -1.60 -20.62
N LEU A 116 4.94 -2.38 -21.21
CA LEU A 116 5.79 -3.32 -20.46
C LEU A 116 6.57 -2.63 -19.34
N ARG A 117 7.02 -1.39 -19.55
CA ARG A 117 7.74 -0.61 -18.54
C ARG A 117 6.90 -0.38 -17.28
N ASP A 118 5.64 0.01 -17.44
CA ASP A 118 4.75 0.29 -16.31
C ASP A 118 4.41 -0.98 -15.53
N HIS A 119 4.34 -2.13 -16.22
CA HIS A 119 4.23 -3.44 -15.58
C HIS A 119 5.49 -3.80 -14.79
N LEU A 120 6.68 -3.58 -15.37
CA LEU A 120 7.96 -3.79 -14.68
C LEU A 120 8.12 -2.89 -13.46
N ASP A 121 7.68 -1.63 -13.55
CA ASP A 121 7.73 -0.70 -12.43
C ASP A 121 6.81 -1.17 -11.27
N GLN A 122 5.63 -1.69 -11.58
CA GLN A 122 4.73 -2.31 -10.58
C GLN A 122 5.34 -3.57 -9.95
N PHE A 123 5.91 -4.44 -10.78
CA PHE A 123 6.58 -5.66 -10.33
C PHE A 123 7.76 -5.34 -9.39
N ASN A 124 8.64 -4.43 -9.82
CA ASN A 124 9.80 -3.97 -9.02
C ASN A 124 9.36 -3.29 -7.72
N THR A 125 8.27 -2.53 -7.72
CA THR A 125 7.72 -1.92 -6.51
C THR A 125 7.37 -2.99 -5.47
N ILE A 126 6.73 -4.09 -5.87
CA ILE A 126 6.38 -5.19 -4.96
C ILE A 126 7.63 -5.89 -4.43
N LEU A 127 8.65 -6.12 -5.28
CA LEU A 127 9.93 -6.70 -4.85
C LEU A 127 10.67 -5.81 -3.85
N LEU A 128 10.66 -4.49 -4.05
CA LEU A 128 11.25 -3.53 -3.11
C LEU A 128 10.49 -3.54 -1.78
N GLU A 129 9.16 -3.62 -1.80
CA GLU A 129 8.33 -3.75 -0.59
C GLU A 129 8.67 -5.04 0.17
N LEU A 130 8.78 -6.19 -0.52
CA LEU A 130 9.22 -7.46 0.07
C LEU A 130 10.63 -7.39 0.66
N ARG A 131 11.58 -6.79 -0.06
CA ARG A 131 12.96 -6.61 0.40
C ARG A 131 13.01 -5.70 1.64
N SER A 132 12.19 -4.67 1.71
CA SER A 132 12.13 -3.74 2.85
C SER A 132 11.70 -4.42 4.16
N ILE A 133 10.96 -5.53 4.06
CA ILE A 133 10.56 -6.37 5.20
C ILE A 133 11.38 -7.65 5.33
N ASP A 134 12.56 -7.70 4.70
CA ASP A 134 13.54 -8.78 4.81
C ASP A 134 13.02 -10.12 4.25
N VAL A 135 12.20 -10.04 3.20
CA VAL A 135 11.81 -11.20 2.38
C VAL A 135 12.55 -11.12 1.06
N LYS A 136 13.51 -12.03 0.88
CA LYS A 136 14.14 -12.27 -0.40
C LYS A 136 13.30 -13.26 -1.21
N VAL A 137 13.08 -12.93 -2.47
CA VAL A 137 12.62 -13.87 -3.51
C VAL A 137 13.86 -14.24 -4.31
N GLU A 138 14.08 -15.52 -4.56
CA GLU A 138 15.25 -15.94 -5.32
C GLU A 138 15.14 -15.47 -6.78
N ASP A 139 16.28 -15.25 -7.44
CA ASP A 139 16.31 -14.64 -8.76
C ASP A 139 15.63 -15.53 -9.81
N GLU A 140 15.76 -16.86 -9.66
CA GLU A 140 15.06 -17.85 -10.49
C GLU A 140 13.53 -17.75 -10.36
N ASP A 141 13.02 -17.67 -9.13
CA ASP A 141 11.59 -17.49 -8.85
C ASP A 141 11.11 -16.13 -9.37
N THR A 142 11.92 -15.09 -9.21
CA THR A 142 11.62 -13.74 -9.70
C THR A 142 11.46 -13.73 -11.22
N ALA A 143 12.39 -14.39 -11.93
CA ALA A 143 12.33 -14.56 -13.38
C ALA A 143 11.08 -15.35 -13.82
N LEU A 144 10.77 -16.45 -13.12
CA LEU A 144 9.60 -17.28 -13.41
C LEU A 144 8.30 -16.50 -13.22
N ILE A 145 8.14 -15.80 -12.09
CA ILE A 145 6.92 -15.03 -11.80
C ILE A 145 6.75 -13.91 -12.84
N LEU A 146 7.85 -13.20 -13.18
CA LEU A 146 7.81 -12.18 -14.21
C LEU A 146 7.37 -12.79 -15.55
N LEU A 147 7.94 -13.91 -15.96
CA LEU A 147 7.57 -14.59 -17.20
C LEU A 147 6.09 -14.97 -17.21
N VAL A 148 5.57 -15.52 -16.12
CA VAL A 148 4.15 -15.95 -16.01
C VAL A 148 3.20 -14.76 -16.03
N SER A 149 3.60 -13.60 -15.50
CA SER A 149 2.80 -12.36 -15.47
C SER A 149 2.60 -11.67 -16.83
N LEU A 150 3.39 -12.04 -17.85
CA LEU A 150 3.35 -11.43 -19.18
C LEU A 150 2.34 -12.12 -20.13
N PRO A 151 1.78 -11.40 -21.11
CA PRO A 151 0.92 -11.98 -22.15
C PRO A 151 1.72 -12.89 -23.09
N LEU A 152 1.04 -13.87 -23.71
CA LEU A 152 1.62 -14.81 -24.69
C LEU A 152 2.52 -14.18 -25.79
N PRO A 153 2.15 -13.06 -26.45
CA PRO A 153 3.03 -12.46 -27.48
C PRO A 153 4.41 -12.05 -26.92
N TYR A 154 4.48 -11.63 -25.65
CA TYR A 154 5.75 -11.31 -25.00
C TYR A 154 6.48 -12.58 -24.51
N LYS A 155 5.77 -13.64 -24.15
CA LYS A 155 6.42 -14.94 -23.83
C LYS A 155 7.15 -15.53 -25.03
N ILE A 156 6.61 -15.35 -26.24
CA ILE A 156 7.14 -15.92 -27.48
C ILE A 156 8.37 -15.15 -27.99
N SER A 157 8.40 -13.81 -27.91
CA SER A 157 9.52 -13.01 -28.40
C SER A 157 10.78 -13.08 -27.52
N TYR A 158 10.66 -13.42 -26.24
CA TYR A 158 11.76 -13.27 -25.27
C TYR A 158 12.44 -14.57 -24.84
N ASN A 159 12.01 -15.74 -25.34
CA ASN A 159 12.73 -17.02 -25.16
C ASN A 159 14.19 -16.95 -25.64
N HIS A 160 14.55 -16.00 -26.50
CA HIS A 160 15.91 -15.82 -27.02
C HIS A 160 16.73 -14.70 -26.33
N LEU A 161 16.12 -13.87 -25.48
CA LEU A 161 16.74 -12.66 -24.90
C LEU A 161 16.73 -12.59 -23.36
N LEU A 162 15.89 -13.37 -22.68
CA LEU A 162 15.79 -13.36 -21.20
C LEU A 162 17.04 -13.91 -20.50
N TRP A 163 17.73 -14.88 -21.10
CA TRP A 163 18.94 -15.47 -20.51
C TRP A 163 20.10 -14.47 -20.36
N VAL A 164 20.17 -13.43 -21.18
CA VAL A 164 21.32 -12.50 -21.19
C VAL A 164 21.14 -11.34 -20.19
N LYS A 165 19.91 -10.95 -19.83
CA LYS A 165 19.67 -9.81 -18.93
C LYS A 165 19.48 -10.19 -17.47
N ILE A 166 19.06 -11.42 -17.16
CA ILE A 166 18.90 -11.88 -15.78
C ILE A 166 20.25 -12.21 -15.11
N LEU A 167 21.30 -12.48 -15.89
CA LEU A 167 22.65 -12.76 -15.37
C LEU A 167 23.51 -11.52 -15.02
N PHE A 168 23.01 -10.30 -15.25
CA PHE A 168 23.81 -9.07 -15.09
C PHE A 168 23.15 -7.96 -14.24
N LEU A 169 22.20 -8.32 -13.38
CA LEU A 169 21.69 -7.47 -12.29
C LEU A 169 21.80 -8.25 -10.98
#